data_AF-A0A3M5TYH0-F1
#
_entry.id   AF-A0A3M5TYH0-F1
#
_cell.length_a   1.000
_cell.length_b   1.000
_cell.length_c   1.000
_cell.angle_alpha   90.00
_cell.angle_beta   90.00
_cell.angle_gamma   90.00
#
_symmetry.space_group_name_H-M   'P 1'
#
loop_
_entity.id
_entity.type
_entity.pdbx_description
1 polymer ?
#
loop_
_entity_poly.entity_id
_entity_poly.type
_entity_poly.pdbx_seq_one_letter_code
_entity_poly.pdbx_strand_id
1 'polypeptide(L)'
;MCCWPASRVATCSSARHWAPIPAMSCHELTAGEALMCGLCGLLGEDVHWSDPLATELPRRRERLRRIAAINKVVAPFRLKVEDFQGVSYLLLGATGKQELASGLEQLWQKAELLIGGPLDPLDARVLDHLQRSS
;
A
#
# COMPACT_ATOMS: atom_id res chain seq x y z
N MET A 1 -8.74 66.62 27.32
CA MET A 1 -8.54 66.14 28.71
C MET A 1 -8.15 64.68 28.67
N CYS A 2 -7.15 64.34 29.48
CA CYS A 2 -6.36 63.12 29.53
C CYS A 2 -7.17 61.85 29.85
N CYS A 3 -6.70 60.67 29.41
CA CYS A 3 -6.33 59.50 30.24
C CYS A 3 -6.10 58.22 29.40
N TRP A 4 -4.83 57.97 29.05
CA TRP A 4 -3.99 56.73 29.12
C TRP A 4 -4.56 55.28 28.94
N PRO A 5 -3.72 54.22 28.84
CA PRO A 5 -3.55 53.42 27.62
C PRO A 5 -3.89 51.92 27.79
N ALA A 6 -3.93 51.15 26.70
CA ALA A 6 -3.94 49.68 26.77
C ALA A 6 -2.95 49.06 25.77
N SER A 7 -1.70 49.00 26.22
CA SER A 7 -0.76 47.88 26.12
C SER A 7 -1.01 46.78 25.08
N ARG A 8 -0.10 46.68 24.09
CA ARG A 8 0.94 45.61 24.04
C ARG A 8 1.82 45.77 22.81
N VAL A 9 2.98 46.40 23.01
CA VAL A 9 4.15 46.20 22.14
C VAL A 9 4.86 44.93 22.59
N ALA A 10 5.30 44.19 21.59
CA ALA A 10 5.91 42.88 21.65
C ALA A 10 7.15 42.82 22.56
N THR A 11 7.20 41.78 23.39
CA THR A 11 8.46 41.13 23.77
C THR A 11 8.30 39.65 23.49
N CYS A 12 8.69 39.23 22.28
CA CYS A 12 8.94 37.83 21.99
C CYS A 12 10.28 37.50 22.63
N SER A 13 10.25 36.97 23.85
CA SER A 13 11.43 36.42 24.50
C SER A 13 11.30 34.90 24.60
N SER A 14 12.43 34.27 24.28
CA SER A 14 12.80 32.87 24.50
C SER A 14 12.35 31.83 23.46
N ALA A 15 13.37 31.40 22.72
CA ALA A 15 13.78 30.01 22.59
C ALA A 15 12.70 28.99 22.21
N ARG A 16 12.62 28.69 20.90
CA ARG A 16 12.37 27.32 20.46
C ARG A 16 13.41 26.88 19.44
N HIS A 17 14.09 25.82 19.85
CA HIS A 17 15.09 24.99 19.20
C HIS A 17 14.47 24.18 18.05
N TRP A 18 14.42 24.71 16.83
CA TRP A 18 14.58 23.92 15.60
C TRP A 18 14.37 24.88 14.44
N ALA A 19 15.45 25.13 13.71
CA ALA A 19 15.39 25.96 12.53
C ALA A 19 14.63 25.23 11.40
N PRO A 20 13.88 25.94 10.55
CA PRO A 20 13.41 25.39 9.29
C PRO A 20 14.60 25.16 8.37
N ILE A 21 14.63 24.00 7.73
CA ILE A 21 15.56 23.68 6.64
C ILE A 21 15.44 24.80 5.58
N PRO A 22 16.54 25.39 5.09
CA PRO A 22 16.46 26.45 4.10
C PRO A 22 15.90 25.90 2.79
N ALA A 23 14.94 26.62 2.22
CA ALA A 23 14.39 26.38 0.89
C ALA A 23 15.50 26.56 -0.16
N MET A 24 16.12 25.45 -0.57
CA MET A 24 16.99 25.43 -1.74
C MET A 24 16.12 25.32 -2.99
N SER A 25 16.11 26.44 -3.72
CA SER A 25 15.76 26.65 -5.13
C SER A 25 14.90 25.60 -5.81
N CYS A 26 13.69 26.05 -6.16
CA CYS A 26 12.81 25.46 -7.17
C CYS A 26 13.57 25.37 -8.51
N HIS A 27 14.21 24.22 -8.75
CA HIS A 27 14.66 23.80 -10.07
C HIS A 27 13.91 22.51 -10.40
N GLU A 28 12.70 22.72 -10.92
CA GLU A 28 12.04 21.94 -11.96
C GLU A 28 12.51 20.48 -12.12
N LEU A 29 11.93 19.59 -11.33
CA LEU A 29 11.87 18.16 -11.60
C LEU A 29 10.44 17.69 -11.33
N THR A 30 9.70 17.50 -12.42
CA THR A 30 8.43 16.80 -12.47
C THR A 30 8.61 15.35 -12.00
N ALA A 31 8.27 15.09 -10.75
CA ALA A 31 7.96 13.76 -10.26
C ALA A 31 6.83 13.91 -9.25
N GLY A 32 5.64 13.47 -9.63
CA GLY A 32 4.46 13.51 -8.79
C GLY A 32 4.75 12.91 -7.41
N GLU A 33 4.20 13.55 -6.40
CA GLU A 33 4.28 13.23 -4.98
C GLU A 33 4.35 11.71 -4.71
N ALA A 34 5.58 11.22 -4.54
CA ALA A 34 5.87 9.97 -3.89
C ALA A 34 5.90 10.21 -2.37
N LEU A 35 4.73 10.49 -1.78
CA LEU A 35 4.54 10.36 -0.33
C LEU A 35 4.43 8.88 0.03
N MET A 36 5.48 8.09 -0.22
CA MET A 36 5.62 6.74 0.34
C MET A 36 7.09 6.34 0.43
N CYS A 37 7.51 6.20 1.69
CA CYS A 37 8.85 5.93 2.24
C CYS A 37 9.75 5.00 1.39
N GLY A 38 10.96 5.48 1.05
CA GLY A 38 11.98 4.74 0.30
C GLY A 38 12.46 3.44 0.97
N LEU A 39 12.25 3.27 2.29
CA LEU A 39 12.59 2.02 2.99
C LEU A 39 11.72 0.83 2.54
N CYS A 40 10.50 1.09 2.08
CA CYS A 40 9.57 0.06 1.62
C CYS A 40 10.08 -0.69 0.37
N GLY A 41 11.10 -0.18 -0.34
CA GLY A 41 11.68 -0.85 -1.51
C GLY A 41 12.87 -1.76 -1.20
N LEU A 42 13.49 -1.65 -0.02
CA LEU A 42 14.83 -2.18 0.23
C LEU A 42 14.84 -3.58 0.89
N LEU A 43 13.80 -3.92 1.65
CA LEU A 43 13.73 -5.17 2.41
C LEU A 43 12.86 -6.18 1.65
N GLY A 44 13.47 -7.28 1.18
CA GLY A 44 12.76 -8.42 0.59
C GLY A 44 13.70 -9.61 0.44
N GLU A 45 13.24 -10.78 0.90
CA GLU A 45 13.93 -12.07 0.85
C GLU A 45 13.57 -12.83 -0.44
N ASP A 46 14.08 -14.06 -0.57
CA ASP A 46 14.32 -14.86 -1.78
C ASP A 46 13.35 -14.78 -2.97
N VAL A 47 13.95 -14.88 -4.16
CA VAL A 47 13.32 -14.74 -5.48
C VAL A 47 12.36 -15.90 -5.75
N HIS A 48 11.06 -15.61 -5.79
CA HIS A 48 10.01 -16.51 -6.26
C HIS A 48 9.74 -16.26 -7.75
N TRP A 49 9.34 -17.26 -8.54
CA TRP A 49 9.09 -17.11 -9.99
C TRP A 49 8.01 -16.06 -10.34
N SER A 50 7.07 -15.85 -9.43
CA SER A 50 6.03 -14.82 -9.55
C SER A 50 6.56 -13.43 -9.18
N ASP A 51 7.77 -13.33 -8.64
CA ASP A 51 8.40 -12.08 -8.25
C ASP A 51 9.22 -11.48 -9.40
N PRO A 52 9.23 -10.15 -9.54
CA PRO A 52 9.86 -9.57 -10.71
C PRO A 52 11.38 -9.70 -10.56
N LEU A 53 11.99 -10.29 -11.58
CA LEU A 53 13.41 -10.59 -11.62
C LEU A 53 14.31 -9.33 -11.52
N ALA A 54 13.78 -8.16 -11.85
CA ALA A 54 14.29 -6.83 -11.53
C ALA A 54 13.24 -5.79 -11.96
N THR A 55 12.78 -4.91 -11.06
CA THR A 55 11.83 -3.82 -11.43
C THR A 55 12.41 -2.45 -11.08
N GLU A 56 12.19 -1.50 -11.98
CA GLU A 56 12.38 -0.03 -11.86
C GLU A 56 11.62 0.64 -10.69
N LEU A 57 10.88 -0.12 -9.89
CA LEU A 57 9.98 0.37 -8.87
C LEU A 57 10.29 -0.26 -7.52
N PRO A 58 10.09 0.48 -6.41
CA PRO A 58 10.28 -0.08 -5.08
C PRO A 58 9.48 -1.37 -4.90
N ARG A 59 10.12 -2.44 -4.40
CA ARG A 59 9.53 -3.79 -4.25
C ARG A 59 8.12 -3.80 -3.68
N ARG A 60 7.86 -2.98 -2.64
CA ARG A 60 6.52 -2.86 -2.05
C ARG A 60 5.47 -2.25 -2.99
N ARG A 61 5.83 -1.31 -3.86
CA ARG A 61 4.89 -0.75 -4.84
C ARG A 61 4.45 -1.83 -5.83
N GLU A 62 5.38 -2.65 -6.29
CA GLU A 62 5.06 -3.76 -7.19
C GLU A 62 4.22 -4.83 -6.50
N ARG A 63 4.54 -5.15 -5.24
CA ARG A 63 3.70 -6.02 -4.40
C ARG A 63 2.26 -5.52 -4.28
N LEU A 64 2.07 -4.23 -3.99
CA LEU A 64 0.72 -3.64 -3.89
C LEU A 64 -0.04 -3.69 -5.22
N ARG A 65 0.63 -3.51 -6.36
CA ARG A 65 0.00 -3.69 -7.68
C ARG A 65 -0.41 -5.13 -7.93
N ARG A 66 0.44 -6.10 -7.57
CA ARG A 66 0.09 -7.51 -7.66
C ARG A 66 -1.12 -7.83 -6.79
N ILE A 67 -1.16 -7.33 -5.56
CA ILE A 67 -2.31 -7.48 -4.65
C ILE A 67 -3.58 -6.87 -5.28
N ALA A 68 -3.47 -5.71 -5.90
CA ALA A 68 -4.60 -5.09 -6.60
C ALA A 68 -5.11 -5.98 -7.75
N ALA A 69 -4.20 -6.57 -8.55
CA ALA A 69 -4.58 -7.51 -9.60
C ALA A 69 -5.23 -8.79 -9.06
N ILE A 70 -4.66 -9.38 -8.01
CA ILE A 70 -5.22 -10.56 -7.33
C ILE A 70 -6.64 -10.26 -6.80
N ASN A 71 -6.84 -9.10 -6.18
CA ASN A 71 -8.14 -8.71 -5.64
C ASN A 71 -9.24 -8.63 -6.72
N LYS A 72 -8.90 -8.26 -7.97
CA LYS A 72 -9.87 -8.33 -9.06
C LYS A 72 -10.30 -9.77 -9.36
N VAL A 73 -9.39 -10.73 -9.25
CA VAL A 73 -9.65 -12.15 -9.51
C VAL A 73 -10.46 -12.79 -8.39
N VAL A 74 -10.15 -12.49 -7.12
CA VAL A 74 -10.77 -13.16 -5.97
C VAL A 74 -12.05 -12.50 -5.46
N ALA A 75 -12.35 -11.27 -5.88
CA ALA A 75 -13.55 -10.53 -5.47
C ALA A 75 -14.88 -11.27 -5.74
N PRO A 76 -15.10 -11.96 -6.88
CA PRO A 76 -16.32 -12.73 -7.14
C PRO A 76 -16.60 -13.81 -6.10
N PHE A 77 -15.56 -14.30 -5.42
CA PHE A 77 -15.65 -15.32 -4.37
C PHE A 77 -15.83 -14.72 -2.97
N ARG A 78 -16.00 -13.39 -2.86
CA ARG A 78 -16.06 -12.63 -1.60
C ARG A 78 -14.82 -12.84 -0.73
N LEU A 79 -13.67 -12.96 -1.37
CA LEU A 79 -12.36 -12.96 -0.74
C LEU A 79 -11.68 -11.60 -0.95
N LYS A 80 -10.76 -11.25 -0.05
CA LYS A 80 -9.91 -10.07 -0.16
C LYS A 80 -8.50 -10.41 0.28
N VAL A 81 -7.50 -9.85 -0.40
CA VAL A 81 -6.09 -10.02 -0.09
C VAL A 81 -5.48 -8.67 0.30
N GLU A 82 -4.70 -8.67 1.38
CA GLU A 82 -3.99 -7.50 1.89
C GLU A 82 -2.49 -7.80 2.06
N ASP A 83 -1.68 -6.73 2.08
CA ASP A 83 -0.24 -6.83 2.34
C ASP A 83 0.01 -7.08 3.83
N PHE A 84 0.75 -8.14 4.17
CA PHE A 84 1.19 -8.40 5.53
C PHE A 84 2.70 -8.22 5.64
N GLN A 85 3.09 -7.13 6.31
CA GLN A 85 4.49 -6.80 6.61
C GLN A 85 5.43 -6.78 5.40
N GLY A 86 4.91 -6.59 4.18
CA GLY A 86 5.71 -6.56 2.95
C GLY A 86 6.24 -7.92 2.48
N VAL A 87 5.96 -9.01 3.21
CA VAL A 87 6.54 -10.34 2.96
C VAL A 87 5.46 -11.40 2.68
N SER A 88 4.32 -11.31 3.37
CA SER A 88 3.22 -12.28 3.24
C SER A 88 1.93 -11.63 2.74
N TYR A 89 1.00 -12.45 2.27
CA TYR A 89 -0.35 -12.06 1.90
C TYR A 89 -1.29 -12.45 3.04
N LEU A 90 -2.14 -11.51 3.45
CA LEU A 90 -3.25 -11.81 4.35
C LEU A 90 -4.51 -12.03 3.51
N LEU A 91 -5.05 -13.24 3.56
CA LEU A 91 -6.30 -13.60 2.90
C LEU A 91 -7.46 -13.48 3.89
N LEU A 92 -8.51 -12.76 3.49
CA LEU A 92 -9.70 -12.47 4.27
C LEU A 92 -10.91 -13.10 3.58
N GLY A 93 -11.67 -13.91 4.31
CA GLY A 93 -12.93 -14.49 3.86
C GLY A 93 -14.17 -13.73 4.32
N ALA A 94 -15.29 -13.92 3.60
CA ALA A 94 -16.58 -13.30 3.95
C ALA A 94 -17.13 -13.70 5.33
N THR A 95 -16.67 -14.82 5.89
CA THR A 95 -17.07 -15.34 7.21
C THR A 95 -16.21 -14.80 8.35
N GLY A 96 -15.27 -13.90 8.06
CA GLY A 96 -14.30 -13.37 9.03
C GLY A 96 -13.09 -14.26 9.27
N LYS A 97 -13.03 -15.45 8.65
CA LYS A 97 -11.82 -16.30 8.64
C LYS A 97 -10.68 -15.60 7.91
N GLN A 98 -9.47 -15.72 8.43
CA GLN A 98 -8.27 -15.11 7.87
C GLN A 98 -7.12 -16.12 7.81
N GLU A 99 -6.33 -16.05 6.75
CA GLU A 99 -5.23 -16.97 6.50
C GLU A 99 -4.00 -16.20 6.00
N LEU A 100 -2.82 -16.51 6.55
CA LEU A 100 -1.54 -15.95 6.08
C LEU A 100 -0.92 -16.84 5.01
N ALA A 101 -0.50 -16.28 3.88
CA ALA A 101 0.19 -17.00 2.81
C ALA A 101 1.55 -16.35 2.49
N SER A 102 2.62 -17.13 2.43
CA SER A 102 3.97 -16.62 2.11
C SER A 102 4.19 -16.32 0.62
N GLY A 103 3.36 -16.89 -0.27
CA GLY A 103 3.52 -16.77 -1.73
C GLY A 103 2.23 -16.99 -2.48
N LEU A 104 2.27 -16.86 -3.81
CA LEU A 104 1.08 -16.94 -4.66
C LEU A 104 0.47 -18.36 -4.69
N GLU A 105 1.31 -19.39 -4.69
CA GLU A 105 0.86 -20.79 -4.67
C GLU A 105 0.08 -21.10 -3.40
N GLN A 106 0.69 -20.81 -2.23
CA GLN A 106 0.05 -21.02 -0.94
C GLN A 106 -1.22 -20.15 -0.76
N LEU A 107 -1.23 -18.96 -1.35
CA LEU A 107 -2.40 -18.09 -1.36
C LEU A 107 -3.59 -18.75 -2.08
N TRP A 108 -3.34 -19.36 -3.24
CA TRP A 108 -4.37 -20.06 -4.00
C TRP A 108 -4.91 -21.27 -3.24
N GLN A 109 -4.02 -22.11 -2.70
CA GLN A 109 -4.41 -23.25 -1.87
C GLN A 109 -5.28 -22.84 -0.68
N LYS A 110 -4.90 -21.77 0.05
CA LYS A 110 -5.68 -21.25 1.18
C LYS A 110 -7.03 -20.67 0.74
N ALA A 111 -7.09 -20.05 -0.43
CA ALA A 111 -8.34 -19.54 -0.98
C ALA A 111 -9.34 -20.65 -1.29
N GLU A 112 -8.87 -21.74 -1.90
CA GLU A 112 -9.69 -22.93 -2.17
C GLU A 112 -10.22 -23.56 -0.86
N LEU A 113 -9.38 -23.65 0.17
CA LEU A 113 -9.79 -24.12 1.49
C LEU A 113 -10.87 -23.24 2.13
N LEU A 114 -10.76 -21.91 2.02
CA LEU A 114 -11.75 -20.98 2.58
C LEU A 114 -13.08 -21.00 1.82
N ILE A 115 -13.06 -21.18 0.50
CA ILE A 115 -14.26 -21.29 -0.35
C ILE A 115 -14.90 -22.69 -0.21
N GLY A 116 -14.09 -23.72 0.06
CA GLY A 116 -14.53 -25.12 0.09
C GLY A 116 -14.61 -25.77 -1.28
N GLY A 117 -13.82 -25.30 -2.26
CA GLY A 117 -13.83 -25.80 -3.62
C GLY A 117 -12.72 -25.18 -4.48
N PRO A 118 -12.54 -25.65 -5.73
CA PRO A 118 -11.48 -25.18 -6.62
C PRO A 118 -11.69 -23.70 -7.00
N LEU A 119 -10.59 -22.96 -7.11
CA LEU A 119 -10.57 -21.56 -7.50
C LEU A 119 -9.86 -21.43 -8.84
N ASP A 120 -10.64 -21.53 -9.92
CA ASP A 120 -10.15 -21.32 -11.28
C ASP A 120 -10.13 -19.81 -11.61
N PRO A 121 -8.95 -19.21 -11.89
CA PRO A 121 -8.85 -17.82 -12.31
C PRO A 121 -9.53 -17.54 -13.67
N LEU A 122 -9.77 -18.58 -14.48
CA LEU A 122 -10.41 -18.48 -15.80
C LEU A 122 -11.89 -18.88 -15.78
N ASP A 123 -12.47 -19.04 -14.59
CA ASP A 123 -13.91 -19.27 -14.41
C ASP A 123 -14.72 -18.12 -15.03
N ALA A 124 -15.84 -18.44 -15.68
CA ALA A 124 -16.74 -17.45 -16.29
C ALA A 124 -17.14 -16.33 -15.33
N ARG A 125 -17.35 -16.65 -14.04
CA ARG A 125 -17.67 -15.66 -12.99
C ARG A 125 -16.58 -14.60 -12.83
N VAL A 126 -15.32 -15.00 -12.97
CA VAL A 126 -14.15 -14.11 -12.88
C VAL A 126 -14.05 -13.29 -14.14
N LEU A 127 -14.13 -13.92 -15.31
CA LEU A 127 -14.03 -13.25 -16.61
C LEU A 127 -15.12 -12.18 -16.78
N ASP A 128 -16.36 -12.51 -16.44
CA ASP A 128 -17.49 -11.56 -16.48
C ASP A 128 -17.27 -10.37 -15.53
N HIS A 129 -16.70 -10.62 -14.34
CA HIS A 129 -16.38 -9.57 -13.39
C HIS A 129 -15.26 -8.64 -13.90
N LEU A 130 -14.21 -9.20 -14.50
CA LEU A 130 -13.09 -8.43 -15.06
C LEU A 130 -13.52 -7.57 -16.26
N GLN A 131 -14.41 -8.09 -17.11
CA GLN A 131 -14.95 -7.35 -18.25
C GLN A 131 -15.82 -6.17 -17.81
N ARG A 132 -16.58 -6.31 -16.71
CA ARG A 132 -17.42 -5.23 -16.15
C ARG A 132 -16.63 -4.17 -15.39
N SER A 133 -15.40 -4.47 -14.98
CA SER A 133 -14.54 -3.60 -14.16
C SER A 133 -13.35 -3.00 -14.93
N SER A 134 -13.29 -3.23 -16.24
CA SER A 134 -12.40 -2.52 -17.19
C SER A 134 -13.06 -1.24 -17.68
#